data_AF-A0A1D7Y2N9-F1
#
_entry.id   AF-A0A1D7Y2N9-F1
#
_cell.length_a   1.000
_cell.length_b   1.000
_cell.length_c   1.000
_cell.angle_alpha   90.00
_cell.angle_beta   90.00
_cell.angle_gamma   90.00
#
_symmetry.space_group_name_H-M   'P 1'
#
loop_
_entity.id
_entity.type
_entity.pdbx_description
1 polymer ?
#
loop_
_entity_poly.entity_id
_entity_poly.type
_entity_poly.pdbx_seq_one_letter_code
_entity_poly.pdbx_strand_id
1 'polypeptide(L)'
;MAGTATLSAVAIRRRTWRNVDGERIEGTWRHVFLRNGATYFLTDLLIYADGMVDCWGLVTLEEFARQLASGRVATELADGAQASAHHLASWKFAEPHMWLTPEMLLGEIRDDIDQLNGRPDSTARCLAALDAFRSQPTENNRAALREAYEAIPEHLRIYALGDQDSKDWPLRVLVTGPGHRITRRGEDEVVTEDMHAAALRYFTDREQQRQRYADKAPADGPAEPVETSVLINQTVFPRGWPEDPGILVLRNEFPAPITIGALTYPTVSHAYWALAVADEHRQADILRADTPYAAQKLAENSTLRNGWPQARTAIMTDLLRAKFNQHTDLAEALTSTRTSRLIYTEMGSTFWGQHGQEGRNWMGRLLELIRSELAVSKLNLQL
;
A
#
# COMPACT_ATOMS: atom_id res chain seq x y z
N MET A 1 -8.53 1.87 20.92
CA MET A 1 -7.90 2.25 19.65
C MET A 1 -6.43 1.89 19.72
N ALA A 2 -6.02 0.90 18.94
CA ALA A 2 -4.65 0.60 18.53
C ALA A 2 -4.79 -0.66 17.68
N GLY A 3 -5.03 -0.48 16.38
CA GLY A 3 -4.80 -1.56 15.46
C GLY A 3 -3.32 -1.91 15.57
N THR A 4 -3.01 -3.18 15.79
CA THR A 4 -1.70 -3.76 15.50
C THR A 4 -1.51 -3.73 13.99
N ALA A 5 -1.38 -2.52 13.44
CA ALA A 5 -0.38 -2.31 12.42
C ALA A 5 0.92 -2.72 13.11
N THR A 6 1.56 -3.76 12.59
CA THR A 6 3.00 -3.93 12.77
C THR A 6 3.58 -2.54 12.59
N LEU A 7 4.08 -1.93 13.67
CA LEU A 7 4.94 -0.75 13.57
C LEU A 7 6.26 -1.25 12.97
N SER A 8 6.21 -1.75 11.72
CA SER A 8 7.10 -1.20 10.71
C SER A 8 6.94 0.29 10.93
N ALA A 9 8.00 0.94 11.42
CA ALA A 9 8.09 2.38 11.38
C ALA A 9 7.42 2.83 10.08
N VAL A 10 6.57 3.84 10.14
CA VAL A 10 6.04 4.50 8.95
C VAL A 10 7.27 5.09 8.25
N ALA A 11 8.01 4.23 7.55
CA ALA A 11 8.94 4.58 6.53
C ALA A 11 8.03 5.27 5.53
N ILE A 12 8.09 6.60 5.52
CA ILE A 12 7.76 7.36 4.34
C ILE A 12 8.44 6.57 3.22
N ARG A 13 7.65 5.87 2.40
CA ARG A 13 8.16 4.95 1.39
C ARG A 13 8.86 5.79 0.33
N ARG A 14 10.10 6.16 0.60
CA ARG A 14 11.03 6.83 -0.30
C ARG A 14 11.34 5.81 -1.38
N ARG A 15 10.59 5.87 -2.48
CA ARG A 15 10.78 4.97 -3.62
C ARG A 15 11.57 5.69 -4.69
N THR A 16 12.50 4.98 -5.29
CA THR A 16 13.20 5.36 -6.50
C THR A 16 13.33 4.12 -7.39
N TRP A 17 13.87 4.27 -8.59
CA TRP A 17 14.16 3.17 -9.46
C TRP A 17 15.26 3.57 -10.45
N ARG A 18 15.88 2.59 -11.09
CA ARG A 18 16.78 2.78 -12.24
C ARG A 18 16.44 1.80 -13.33
N ASN A 19 16.70 2.16 -14.58
CA ASN A 19 16.57 1.26 -15.72
C ASN A 19 17.94 0.63 -16.03
N VAL A 20 17.95 -0.69 -16.20
CA VAL A 20 19.12 -1.48 -16.62
C VAL A 20 18.66 -2.38 -17.75
N ASP A 21 19.18 -2.17 -18.97
CA ASP A 21 18.83 -2.98 -20.15
C ASP A 21 17.32 -3.11 -20.44
N GLY A 22 16.55 -2.08 -20.08
CA GLY A 22 15.08 -2.06 -20.25
C GLY A 22 14.30 -2.69 -19.09
N GLU A 23 14.98 -3.25 -18.10
CA GLU A 23 14.39 -3.71 -16.84
C GLU A 23 14.44 -2.62 -15.77
N ARG A 24 13.32 -2.48 -15.05
CA ARG A 24 13.20 -1.53 -13.94
C ARG A 24 13.66 -2.20 -12.65
N ILE A 25 14.74 -1.67 -12.08
CA ILE A 25 15.24 -2.06 -10.75
C ILE A 25 14.68 -1.10 -9.72
N GLU A 26 13.90 -1.62 -8.77
CA GLU A 26 13.37 -0.84 -7.66
C GLU A 26 14.48 -0.39 -6.70
N GLY A 27 14.26 0.74 -6.05
CA GLY A 27 15.17 1.30 -5.07
C GLY A 27 14.49 2.14 -4.00
N THR A 28 15.29 2.52 -3.02
CA THR A 28 14.96 3.46 -1.96
C THR A 28 16.03 4.54 -1.86
N TRP A 29 15.84 5.54 -1.01
CA TRP A 29 16.83 6.57 -0.81
C TRP A 29 16.79 7.22 0.57
N ARG A 30 17.91 7.83 0.97
CA ARG A 30 18.09 8.51 2.26
C ARG A 30 19.10 9.65 2.14
N HIS A 31 19.06 10.61 3.05
CA HIS A 31 20.02 11.71 3.04
C HIS A 31 21.33 11.31 3.73
N VAL A 32 22.45 11.75 3.17
CA VAL A 32 23.79 11.62 3.76
C VAL A 32 24.59 12.91 3.54
N PHE A 33 25.68 13.07 4.29
CA PHE A 33 26.68 14.09 3.99
C PHE A 33 27.83 13.46 3.20
N LEU A 34 28.15 14.02 2.05
CA LEU A 34 29.36 13.69 1.30
C LEU A 34 30.43 14.73 1.58
N ARG A 35 31.62 14.29 1.97
CA ARG A 35 32.79 15.13 2.17
C ARG A 35 33.61 15.21 0.88
N ASN A 36 33.77 16.42 0.37
CA ASN A 36 34.67 16.71 -0.73
C ASN A 36 35.62 17.84 -0.33
N GLY A 37 36.88 17.49 -0.06
CA GLY A 37 37.86 18.40 0.53
C GLY A 37 37.46 18.83 1.95
N ALA A 38 37.34 20.15 2.14
CA ALA A 38 36.96 20.77 3.42
C ALA A 38 35.46 21.10 3.53
N THR A 39 34.64 20.70 2.54
CA THR A 39 33.22 21.01 2.47
C THR A 39 32.37 19.75 2.48
N TYR A 40 31.25 19.81 3.18
CA TYR A 40 30.24 18.75 3.24
C TYR A 40 29.04 19.10 2.35
N PHE A 41 28.46 18.09 1.74
CA PHE A 41 27.33 18.22 0.83
C PHE A 41 26.20 17.32 1.30
N LEU A 42 25.08 17.91 1.73
CA LEU A 42 23.86 17.16 1.99
C LEU A 42 23.32 16.67 0.64
N THR A 43 23.23 15.37 0.47
CA THR A 43 22.82 14.74 -0.79
C THR A 43 22.02 13.48 -0.54
N ASP A 44 21.42 12.96 -1.62
CA ASP A 44 20.64 11.74 -1.58
C ASP A 44 21.53 10.54 -1.90
N LEU A 45 21.50 9.56 -1.02
CA LEU A 45 22.02 8.22 -1.22
C LEU A 45 20.90 7.35 -1.79
N LEU A 46 21.03 6.94 -3.05
CA LEU A 46 20.10 6.03 -3.70
C LEU A 46 20.59 4.59 -3.52
N ILE A 47 19.69 3.67 -3.18
CA ILE A 47 19.99 2.27 -2.88
C ILE A 47 19.07 1.40 -3.73
N TYR A 48 19.62 0.45 -4.48
CA TYR A 48 18.89 -0.35 -5.45
C TYR A 48 18.85 -1.83 -5.08
N ALA A 49 17.80 -2.53 -5.53
CA ALA A 49 17.58 -3.94 -5.21
C ALA A 49 18.72 -4.86 -5.66
N ASP A 50 19.44 -4.50 -6.72
CA ASP A 50 20.59 -5.24 -7.23
C ASP A 50 21.90 -5.00 -6.45
N GLY A 51 21.85 -4.26 -5.35
CA GLY A 51 23.00 -3.98 -4.49
C GLY A 51 23.89 -2.84 -4.99
N MET A 52 23.45 -2.10 -6.01
CA MET A 52 24.11 -0.86 -6.41
C MET A 52 23.64 0.31 -5.52
N VAL A 53 24.55 1.26 -5.32
CA VAL A 53 24.33 2.45 -4.50
C VAL A 53 24.84 3.67 -5.27
N ASP A 54 24.06 4.74 -5.33
CA ASP A 54 24.48 6.00 -5.98
C ASP A 54 24.54 7.14 -4.96
N CYS A 55 25.72 7.74 -4.84
CA CYS A 55 25.98 8.93 -4.05
C CYS A 55 27.06 9.76 -4.74
N TRP A 56 26.65 10.50 -5.78
CA TRP A 56 27.53 11.16 -6.76
C TRP A 56 28.35 10.15 -7.58
N GLY A 57 27.69 9.09 -8.02
CA GLY A 57 28.29 8.03 -8.81
C GLY A 57 27.78 6.67 -8.36
N LEU A 58 27.36 5.86 -9.33
CA LEU A 58 26.90 4.50 -9.12
C LEU A 58 28.07 3.58 -8.79
N VAL A 59 28.00 2.90 -7.65
CA VAL A 59 29.03 1.98 -7.15
C VAL A 59 28.40 0.72 -6.57
N THR A 60 29.20 -0.33 -6.43
CA THR A 60 28.81 -1.54 -5.69
C THR A 60 28.76 -1.27 -4.18
N LEU A 61 28.06 -2.13 -3.43
CA LEU A 61 28.04 -2.05 -1.97
C LEU A 61 29.44 -2.16 -1.33
N GLU A 62 30.35 -2.94 -1.92
CA GLU A 62 31.74 -3.06 -1.43
C GLU A 62 32.52 -1.76 -1.63
N GLU A 63 32.38 -1.13 -2.80
CA GLU A 63 32.96 0.17 -3.08
C GLU A 63 32.38 1.26 -2.17
N PHE A 64 31.07 1.22 -1.92
CA PHE A 64 30.42 2.12 -0.97
C PHE A 64 30.97 1.95 0.45
N ALA A 65 31.20 0.71 0.90
CA ALA A 65 31.85 0.45 2.19
C ALA A 65 33.26 1.07 2.26
N ARG A 66 34.03 1.06 1.16
CA ARG A 66 35.31 1.78 1.08
C ARG A 66 35.13 3.31 1.17
N GLN A 67 34.06 3.86 0.60
CA GLN A 67 33.75 5.29 0.70
C GLN A 67 33.38 5.71 2.13
N LEU A 68 32.65 4.86 2.86
CA LEU A 68 32.42 5.06 4.29
C LEU A 68 33.72 5.00 5.10
N ALA A 69 34.55 3.98 4.88
CA ALA A 69 35.81 3.80 5.60
C ALA A 69 36.82 4.95 5.36
N SER A 70 36.78 5.56 4.17
CA SER A 70 37.62 6.74 3.84
C SER A 70 37.05 8.06 4.37
N GLY A 71 35.84 8.06 4.94
CA GLY A 71 35.13 9.28 5.37
C GLY A 71 34.65 10.18 4.23
N ARG A 72 34.63 9.66 2.98
CA ARG A 72 34.02 10.36 1.84
C ARG A 72 32.51 10.48 2.04
N VAL A 73 31.85 9.41 2.46
CA VAL A 73 30.50 9.50 3.02
C VAL A 73 30.67 9.70 4.52
N ALA A 74 30.27 10.86 5.00
CA ALA A 74 30.58 11.33 6.33
C ALA A 74 29.62 10.77 7.36
N THR A 75 30.17 10.07 8.35
CA THR A 75 29.53 9.69 9.62
C THR A 75 30.06 10.52 10.79
N GLU A 76 30.98 11.44 10.51
CA GLU A 76 31.53 12.43 11.44
C GLU A 76 31.56 13.79 10.73
N LEU A 77 31.23 14.85 11.45
CA LEU A 77 31.17 16.21 10.91
C LEU A 77 32.11 17.11 11.71
N ALA A 78 32.93 17.88 11.01
CA ALA A 78 33.87 18.79 11.65
C ALA A 78 33.16 20.10 12.07
N ASP A 79 33.38 20.53 13.31
CA ASP A 79 32.89 21.82 13.80
C ASP A 79 33.46 22.99 12.98
N GLY A 80 32.62 23.99 12.70
CA GLY A 80 32.97 25.14 11.85
C GLY A 80 33.13 24.83 10.36
N ALA A 81 33.04 23.57 9.92
CA ALA A 81 33.17 23.21 8.51
C ALA A 81 31.98 23.72 7.68
N GLN A 82 32.25 24.05 6.42
CA GLN A 82 31.23 24.48 5.47
C GLN A 82 30.39 23.28 5.03
N ALA A 83 29.07 23.44 5.01
CA ALA A 83 28.12 22.51 4.45
C ALA A 83 27.23 23.18 3.40
N SER A 84 26.70 22.41 2.47
CA SER A 84 25.74 22.92 1.49
C SER A 84 24.70 21.87 1.10
N ALA A 85 23.52 22.35 0.71
CA ALA A 85 22.50 21.60 0.00
C ALA A 85 22.34 22.26 -1.38
N HIS A 86 22.53 21.48 -2.43
CA HIS A 86 22.65 21.98 -3.81
C HIS A 86 21.44 22.85 -4.22
N HIS A 87 21.71 24.04 -4.76
CA HIS A 87 20.71 25.08 -5.11
C HIS A 87 19.75 25.52 -3.98
N LEU A 88 19.95 25.08 -2.75
CA LEU A 88 19.08 25.40 -1.63
C LEU A 88 19.75 26.37 -0.65
N ALA A 89 20.88 25.98 -0.05
CA ALA A 89 21.54 26.77 0.97
C ALA A 89 22.99 26.33 1.20
N SER A 90 23.78 27.19 1.84
CA SER A 90 25.07 26.87 2.43
C SER A 90 25.16 27.40 3.84
N TRP A 91 25.81 26.66 4.74
CA TRP A 91 25.95 27.02 6.16
C TRP A 91 27.26 26.50 6.73
N LYS A 92 27.54 26.81 7.99
CA LYS A 92 28.63 26.20 8.76
C LYS A 92 28.05 25.38 9.90
N PHE A 93 28.67 24.25 10.20
CA PHE A 93 28.31 23.50 11.40
C PHE A 93 28.74 24.25 12.66
N ALA A 94 27.91 24.14 13.70
CA ALA A 94 28.23 24.53 15.07
C ALA A 94 27.82 23.37 15.97
N GLU A 95 28.78 22.78 16.67
CA GLU A 95 28.62 21.60 17.54
C GLU A 95 27.86 20.45 16.85
N PRO A 96 28.31 19.99 15.66
CA PRO A 96 27.58 18.97 14.93
C PRO A 96 27.66 17.61 15.63
N HIS A 97 26.57 16.87 15.57
CA HIS A 97 26.48 15.50 16.08
C HIS A 97 26.02 14.57 14.96
N MET A 98 26.52 13.34 14.98
CA MET A 98 26.10 12.24 14.11
C MET A 98 25.74 11.05 14.98
N TRP A 99 24.68 10.35 14.60
CA TRP A 99 24.14 9.20 15.35
C TRP A 99 24.44 7.87 14.68
N LEU A 100 25.03 7.90 13.48
CA LEU A 100 25.34 6.72 12.68
C LEU A 100 26.84 6.54 12.60
N THR A 101 27.31 5.31 12.82
CA THR A 101 28.66 4.87 12.45
C THR A 101 28.67 4.32 11.02
N PRO A 102 29.85 4.15 10.40
CA PRO A 102 29.97 3.46 9.10
C PRO A 102 29.29 2.09 9.08
N GLU A 103 29.46 1.30 10.13
CA GLU A 103 28.92 -0.06 10.26
C GLU A 103 27.41 -0.05 10.38
N MET A 104 26.86 0.90 11.16
CA MET A 104 25.41 1.06 11.31
C MET A 104 24.76 1.42 9.96
N LEU A 105 25.29 2.42 9.26
CA LEU A 105 24.75 2.86 7.97
C LEU A 105 24.87 1.75 6.92
N LEU A 106 25.99 1.04 6.88
CA LEU A 106 26.16 -0.09 5.95
C LEU A 106 25.17 -1.23 6.27
N GLY A 107 24.92 -1.51 7.54
CA GLY A 107 23.93 -2.50 7.97
C GLY A 107 22.52 -2.11 7.54
N GLU A 108 22.13 -0.84 7.71
CA GLU A 108 20.83 -0.35 7.23
C GLU A 108 20.66 -0.47 5.71
N ILE A 109 21.72 -0.19 4.94
CA ILE A 109 21.68 -0.31 3.46
C ILE A 109 21.51 -1.78 3.05
N ARG A 110 22.14 -2.72 3.77
CA ARG A 110 21.93 -4.16 3.54
C ARG A 110 20.49 -4.57 3.80
N ASP A 111 19.90 -4.08 4.88
CA ASP A 111 18.49 -4.33 5.20
C ASP A 111 17.55 -3.72 4.15
N ASP A 112 17.83 -2.51 3.66
CA ASP A 112 17.08 -1.91 2.54
C ASP A 112 17.12 -2.81 1.30
N ILE A 113 18.31 -3.32 0.93
CA ILE A 113 18.48 -4.22 -0.21
C ILE A 113 17.68 -5.52 0.00
N ASP A 114 17.72 -6.10 1.19
CA ASP A 114 16.95 -7.31 1.49
C ASP A 114 15.45 -7.06 1.39
N GLN A 115 14.94 -5.95 1.95
CA GLN A 115 13.53 -5.58 1.87
C GLN A 115 13.09 -5.32 0.42
N LEU A 116 13.91 -4.65 -0.39
CA LEU A 116 13.63 -4.43 -1.81
C LEU A 116 13.52 -5.74 -2.60
N ASN A 117 14.22 -6.79 -2.16
CA ASN A 117 14.15 -8.13 -2.74
C ASN A 117 13.10 -9.05 -2.07
N GLY A 118 12.30 -8.54 -1.13
CA GLY A 118 11.35 -9.35 -0.37
C GLY A 118 12.00 -10.40 0.55
N ARG A 119 13.29 -10.24 0.87
CA ARG A 119 14.02 -11.07 1.83
C ARG A 119 13.86 -10.51 3.25
N PRO A 120 13.99 -11.33 4.30
CA PRO A 120 13.95 -10.84 5.68
C PRO A 120 15.16 -9.94 5.95
N ASP A 121 14.94 -8.79 6.58
CA ASP A 121 16.00 -7.93 7.10
C ASP A 121 16.68 -8.53 8.36
N SER A 122 17.68 -7.83 8.89
CA SER A 122 18.42 -8.26 10.08
C SER A 122 17.53 -8.53 11.29
N THR A 123 16.50 -7.70 11.52
CA THR A 123 15.57 -7.87 12.64
C THR A 123 14.72 -9.12 12.45
N ALA A 124 14.16 -9.32 11.26
CA ALA A 124 13.38 -10.51 10.94
C ALA A 124 14.22 -11.80 11.06
N ARG A 125 15.48 -11.77 10.62
CA ARG A 125 16.41 -12.89 10.81
C ARG A 125 16.70 -13.17 12.29
N CYS A 126 16.89 -12.14 13.10
CA CYS A 126 17.06 -12.28 14.55
C CYS A 126 15.84 -12.92 15.22
N LEU A 127 14.63 -12.52 14.83
CA LEU A 127 13.39 -13.10 15.38
C LEU A 127 13.22 -14.57 14.95
N ALA A 128 13.60 -14.93 13.73
CA ALA A 128 13.62 -16.33 13.30
C ALA A 128 14.63 -17.17 14.10
N ALA A 129 15.82 -16.62 14.37
CA ALA A 129 16.82 -17.26 15.23
C ALA A 129 16.32 -17.40 16.68
N LEU A 130 15.54 -16.43 17.16
CA LEU A 130 14.90 -16.50 18.48
C LEU A 130 13.91 -17.65 18.56
N ASP A 131 13.08 -17.85 17.53
CA ASP A 131 12.12 -18.95 17.47
C ASP A 131 12.82 -20.32 17.46
N ALA A 132 13.95 -20.44 16.74
CA ALA A 132 14.79 -21.63 16.76
C ALA A 132 15.39 -21.89 18.16
N PHE A 133 15.91 -20.85 18.83
CA PHE A 133 16.40 -20.94 20.20
C PHE A 133 15.30 -21.32 21.21
N ARG A 134 14.11 -20.75 21.10
CA ARG A 134 12.99 -21.07 22.01
C ARG A 134 12.48 -22.50 21.83
N SER A 135 12.50 -22.99 20.59
CA SER A 135 12.11 -24.37 20.27
C SER A 135 13.14 -25.39 20.75
N GLN A 136 14.44 -25.03 20.69
CA GLN A 136 15.53 -25.86 21.16
C GLN A 136 16.63 -24.99 21.81
N PRO A 137 16.61 -24.82 23.15
CA PRO A 137 17.50 -23.90 23.87
C PRO A 137 18.90 -24.50 24.07
N THR A 138 19.63 -24.68 22.97
CA THR A 138 21.02 -25.13 22.97
C THR A 138 21.98 -23.95 22.88
N GLU A 139 23.23 -24.15 23.31
CA GLU A 139 24.27 -23.13 23.16
C GLU A 139 24.51 -22.75 21.69
N ASN A 140 24.42 -23.71 20.77
CA ASN A 140 24.54 -23.45 19.33
C ASN A 140 23.42 -22.51 18.84
N ASN A 141 22.16 -22.76 19.21
CA ASN A 141 21.06 -21.89 18.82
C ASN A 141 21.13 -20.52 19.52
N ARG A 142 21.67 -20.46 20.74
CA ARG A 142 21.92 -19.20 21.44
C ARG A 142 23.01 -18.38 20.75
N ALA A 143 24.09 -19.02 20.31
CA ALA A 143 25.15 -18.39 19.54
C ALA A 143 24.63 -17.86 18.19
N ALA A 144 23.80 -18.64 17.48
CA ALA A 144 23.15 -18.19 16.25
C ALA A 144 22.20 -17.00 16.49
N LEU A 145 21.43 -17.02 17.58
CA LEU A 145 20.60 -15.88 17.99
C LEU A 145 21.45 -14.64 18.31
N ARG A 146 22.59 -14.82 19.00
CA ARG A 146 23.52 -13.72 19.28
C ARG A 146 24.09 -13.12 18.00
N GLU A 147 24.58 -13.94 17.08
CA GLU A 147 25.09 -13.49 15.79
C GLU A 147 24.02 -12.71 15.02
N ALA A 148 22.79 -13.23 14.97
CA ALA A 148 21.69 -12.55 14.29
C ALA A 148 21.29 -11.23 14.97
N TYR A 149 21.33 -11.14 16.30
CA TYR A 149 21.09 -9.90 17.04
C TYR A 149 22.19 -8.86 16.80
N GLU A 150 23.45 -9.30 16.79
CA GLU A 150 24.61 -8.42 16.55
C GLU A 150 24.65 -7.91 15.10
N ALA A 151 24.09 -8.66 14.15
CA ALA A 151 23.92 -8.23 12.76
C ALA A 151 22.89 -7.10 12.58
N ILE A 152 21.99 -6.87 13.54
CA ILE A 152 21.10 -5.71 13.53
C ILE A 152 21.94 -4.45 13.75
N PRO A 153 21.80 -3.39 12.92
CA PRO A 153 22.45 -2.11 13.17
C PRO A 153 22.24 -1.66 14.61
N GLU A 154 23.31 -1.32 15.32
CA GLU A 154 23.27 -1.18 16.78
C GLU A 154 22.21 -0.20 17.27
N HIS A 155 22.07 0.96 16.61
CA HIS A 155 21.05 1.96 16.96
C HIS A 155 19.61 1.49 16.70
N LEU A 156 19.41 0.44 15.89
CA LEU A 156 18.11 -0.17 15.61
C LEU A 156 17.75 -1.32 16.54
N ARG A 157 18.73 -1.92 17.24
CA ARG A 157 18.49 -3.07 18.14
C ARG A 157 17.38 -2.78 19.14
N ILE A 158 17.39 -1.60 19.76
CA ILE A 158 16.38 -1.16 20.74
C ILE A 158 14.94 -1.17 20.20
N TYR A 159 14.76 -1.13 18.88
CA TYR A 159 13.46 -1.13 18.21
C TYR A 159 13.06 -2.50 17.67
N ALA A 160 13.93 -3.52 17.76
CA ALA A 160 13.74 -4.84 17.15
C ALA A 160 12.42 -5.54 17.55
N LEU A 161 11.91 -5.25 18.76
CA LEU A 161 10.65 -5.82 19.26
C LEU A 161 9.42 -4.92 19.04
N GLY A 162 9.63 -3.65 18.63
CA GLY A 162 8.57 -2.65 18.51
C GLY A 162 7.89 -2.28 19.84
N ASP A 163 8.52 -2.60 20.97
CA ASP A 163 8.01 -2.37 22.33
C ASP A 163 8.86 -1.27 23.01
N GLN A 164 8.25 -0.14 23.35
CA GLN A 164 8.98 0.99 23.93
C GLN A 164 9.28 0.83 25.43
N ASP A 165 8.54 -0.04 26.12
CA ASP A 165 8.70 -0.26 27.56
C ASP A 165 9.87 -1.22 27.80
N SER A 166 9.89 -2.33 27.05
CA SER A 166 10.90 -3.37 27.19
C SER A 166 12.08 -3.17 26.24
N LYS A 167 11.88 -2.48 25.11
CA LYS A 167 12.88 -2.30 24.04
C LYS A 167 13.47 -3.66 23.63
N ASP A 168 14.78 -3.77 23.54
CA ASP A 168 15.49 -4.99 23.22
C ASP A 168 16.03 -5.73 24.45
N TRP A 169 15.69 -5.29 25.66
CA TRP A 169 16.12 -5.96 26.89
C TRP A 169 15.84 -7.48 26.88
N PRO A 170 14.66 -7.97 26.45
CA PRO A 170 14.42 -9.41 26.37
C PRO A 170 15.39 -10.13 25.43
N LEU A 171 15.67 -9.57 24.25
CA LEU A 171 16.65 -10.15 23.31
C LEU A 171 18.05 -10.17 23.91
N ARG A 172 18.48 -9.03 24.49
CA ARG A 172 19.80 -8.85 25.12
C ARG A 172 20.06 -9.86 26.23
N VAL A 173 19.05 -10.12 27.06
CA VAL A 173 19.14 -11.13 28.12
C VAL A 173 19.32 -12.53 27.56
N LEU A 174 18.55 -12.92 26.53
CA LEU A 174 18.62 -14.25 25.94
C LEU A 174 19.92 -14.49 25.16
N VAL A 175 20.39 -13.51 24.37
CA VAL A 175 21.66 -13.64 23.62
C VAL A 175 22.85 -13.70 24.58
N THR A 176 22.79 -13.00 25.71
CA THR A 176 23.90 -12.93 26.68
C THR A 176 23.94 -14.16 27.58
N GLY A 177 22.77 -14.61 28.05
CA GLY A 177 22.61 -15.77 28.92
C GLY A 177 23.08 -15.54 30.36
N PRO A 178 22.69 -16.40 31.32
CA PRO A 178 23.05 -16.26 32.74
C PRO A 178 24.56 -16.19 33.00
N GLY A 179 24.97 -15.43 34.02
CA GLY A 179 26.36 -15.31 34.46
C GLY A 179 27.23 -14.33 33.64
N HIS A 180 26.70 -13.79 32.55
CA HIS A 180 27.38 -12.82 31.69
C HIS A 180 26.83 -11.40 31.91
N ARG A 181 27.59 -10.37 31.53
CA ARG A 181 27.24 -8.96 31.79
C ARG A 181 26.47 -8.32 30.64
N ILE A 182 25.45 -7.52 30.97
CA ILE A 182 24.78 -6.60 30.06
C ILE A 182 24.76 -5.19 30.65
N THR A 183 24.85 -4.17 29.80
CA THR A 183 24.71 -2.77 30.25
C THR A 183 23.26 -2.29 30.12
N ARG A 184 22.58 -2.02 31.22
CA ARG A 184 21.20 -1.51 31.22
C ARG A 184 21.16 -0.13 31.86
N ARG A 185 20.62 0.85 31.13
CA ARG A 185 20.50 2.25 31.60
C ARG A 185 21.83 2.87 32.07
N GLY A 186 22.95 2.46 31.46
CA GLY A 186 24.29 2.94 31.80
C GLY A 186 24.97 2.18 32.94
N GLU A 187 24.35 1.13 33.48
CA GLU A 187 24.90 0.31 34.56
C GLU A 187 25.14 -1.13 34.07
N ASP A 188 26.26 -1.72 34.47
CA ASP A 188 26.56 -3.13 34.18
C ASP A 188 25.86 -4.04 35.19
N GLU A 189 24.97 -4.90 34.70
CA GLU A 189 24.28 -5.92 35.47
C GLU A 189 24.67 -7.32 34.98
N VAL A 190 24.78 -8.28 35.90
CA VAL A 190 24.97 -9.69 35.53
C VAL A 190 23.60 -10.29 35.26
N VAL A 191 23.44 -10.95 34.11
CA VAL A 191 22.21 -11.65 33.77
C VAL A 191 21.99 -12.79 34.77
N THR A 192 20.91 -12.73 35.52
CA THR A 192 20.51 -13.78 36.46
C THR A 192 19.58 -14.80 35.78
N GLU A 193 19.41 -15.96 36.41
CA GLU A 193 18.41 -16.94 35.98
C GLU A 193 16.98 -16.35 35.97
N ASP A 194 16.66 -15.49 36.93
CA ASP A 194 15.35 -14.82 37.01
C ASP A 194 15.13 -13.86 35.84
N MET A 195 16.18 -13.11 35.44
CA MET A 195 16.13 -12.24 34.26
C MET A 195 15.92 -13.07 32.99
N HIS A 196 16.65 -14.16 32.85
CA HIS A 196 16.53 -15.07 31.71
C HIS A 196 15.13 -15.68 31.62
N ALA A 197 14.58 -16.16 32.74
CA ALA A 197 13.21 -16.66 32.83
C ALA A 197 12.17 -15.57 32.52
N ALA A 198 12.39 -14.33 32.96
CA ALA A 198 11.52 -13.20 32.65
C ALA A 198 11.53 -12.85 31.15
N ALA A 199 12.69 -12.89 30.50
CA ALA A 199 12.79 -12.69 29.05
C ALA A 199 12.07 -13.80 28.26
N LEU A 200 12.13 -15.06 28.69
CA LEU A 200 11.35 -16.14 28.06
C LEU A 200 9.83 -15.96 28.25
N ARG A 201 9.38 -15.51 29.43
CA ARG A 201 7.97 -15.19 29.69
C ARG A 201 7.48 -14.07 28.80
N TYR A 202 8.26 -13.01 28.63
CA TYR A 202 7.94 -11.89 27.73
C TYR A 202 7.52 -12.38 26.34
N PHE A 203 8.30 -13.28 25.72
CA PHE A 203 7.98 -13.79 24.38
C PHE A 203 6.79 -14.75 24.35
N THR A 204 6.53 -15.46 25.45
CA THR A 204 5.33 -16.29 25.59
C THR A 204 4.07 -15.43 25.69
N ASP A 205 4.08 -14.40 26.54
CA ASP A 205 2.97 -13.48 26.74
C ASP A 205 2.70 -12.68 25.45
N ARG A 206 3.75 -12.24 24.77
CA ARG A 206 3.67 -11.57 23.47
C ARG A 206 2.99 -12.43 22.41
N GLU A 207 3.31 -13.73 22.34
CA GLU A 207 2.69 -14.64 21.37
C GLU A 207 1.21 -14.85 21.69
N GLN A 208 0.87 -15.06 22.96
CA GLN A 208 -0.52 -15.21 23.40
C GLN A 208 -1.35 -13.94 23.09
N GLN A 209 -0.77 -12.77 23.33
CA GLN A 209 -1.41 -11.50 23.04
C GLN A 209 -1.63 -11.33 21.52
N ARG A 210 -0.62 -11.65 20.70
CA ARG A 210 -0.75 -11.66 19.24
C ARG A 210 -1.88 -12.58 18.78
N GLN A 211 -1.93 -13.81 19.28
CA GLN A 211 -2.98 -14.77 18.94
C GLN A 211 -4.37 -14.23 19.33
N ARG A 212 -4.50 -13.68 20.55
CA ARG A 212 -5.75 -13.06 21.02
C ARG A 212 -6.22 -11.90 20.14
N TYR A 213 -5.29 -11.09 19.61
CA TYR A 213 -5.64 -10.03 18.66
C TYR A 213 -5.94 -10.55 17.27
N ALA A 214 -5.23 -11.57 16.79
CA ALA A 214 -5.50 -12.21 15.51
C ALA A 214 -6.89 -12.87 15.49
N ASP A 215 -7.30 -13.45 16.61
CA ASP A 215 -8.62 -14.08 16.78
C ASP A 215 -9.73 -13.05 17.02
N LYS A 216 -9.39 -11.77 17.23
CA LYS A 216 -10.37 -10.70 17.42
C LYS A 216 -10.94 -10.28 16.06
N ALA A 217 -12.04 -10.92 15.67
CA ALA A 217 -12.85 -10.43 14.56
C ALA A 217 -13.42 -9.03 14.89
N PRO A 218 -13.36 -8.07 13.95
CA PRO A 218 -14.11 -6.84 14.05
C PRO A 218 -15.62 -7.10 14.23
N ALA A 219 -16.33 -6.19 14.90
CA ALA A 219 -17.76 -6.36 15.16
C ALA A 219 -18.61 -6.28 13.88
N ASP A 220 -18.08 -5.60 12.86
CA ASP A 220 -18.56 -5.49 11.48
C ASP A 220 -18.34 -6.77 10.64
N GLY A 221 -17.80 -7.84 11.25
CA GLY A 221 -17.55 -9.11 10.61
C GLY A 221 -16.07 -9.35 10.32
N PRO A 222 -15.72 -10.52 9.76
CA PRO A 222 -14.34 -10.76 9.34
C PRO A 222 -13.95 -9.75 8.26
N ALA A 223 -12.67 -9.37 8.20
CA ALA A 223 -12.14 -8.67 7.04
C ALA A 223 -12.45 -9.52 5.80
N GLU A 224 -13.10 -8.91 4.80
CA GLU A 224 -13.49 -9.64 3.60
C GLU A 224 -12.23 -10.26 2.97
N PRO A 225 -12.25 -11.56 2.59
CA PRO A 225 -11.17 -12.11 1.81
C PRO A 225 -11.02 -11.27 0.54
N VAL A 226 -9.78 -11.06 0.09
CA VAL A 226 -9.52 -10.36 -1.17
C VAL A 226 -10.03 -11.26 -2.30
N GLU A 227 -11.33 -11.18 -2.59
CA GLU A 227 -11.94 -11.89 -3.70
C GLU A 227 -11.33 -11.36 -5.01
N THR A 228 -11.22 -12.24 -5.99
CA THR A 228 -10.72 -11.85 -7.31
C THR A 228 -11.64 -10.80 -7.91
N SER A 229 -11.06 -9.68 -8.36
CA SER A 229 -11.86 -8.61 -8.96
C SER A 229 -12.58 -9.11 -10.21
N VAL A 230 -13.84 -8.73 -10.36
CA VAL A 230 -14.64 -9.04 -11.55
C VAL A 230 -14.48 -7.89 -12.54
N LEU A 231 -13.99 -8.22 -13.73
CA LEU A 231 -13.77 -7.27 -14.81
C LEU A 231 -15.00 -7.19 -15.72
N ILE A 232 -15.62 -6.02 -15.80
CA ILE A 232 -16.77 -5.73 -16.65
C ILE A 232 -16.27 -4.93 -17.86
N ASN A 233 -15.87 -5.67 -18.90
CA ASN A 233 -15.20 -5.08 -20.05
C ASN A 233 -16.15 -4.26 -20.94
N GLN A 234 -15.70 -3.08 -21.36
CA GLN A 234 -16.30 -2.41 -22.50
C GLN A 234 -16.18 -3.31 -23.73
N THR A 235 -17.32 -3.77 -24.21
CA THR A 235 -17.42 -4.66 -25.35
C THR A 235 -18.47 -4.10 -26.29
N VAL A 236 -18.15 -4.01 -27.58
CA VAL A 236 -19.08 -3.57 -28.61
C VAL A 236 -19.59 -4.80 -29.33
N PHE A 237 -20.90 -4.88 -29.51
CA PHE A 237 -21.55 -5.98 -30.22
C PHE A 237 -22.27 -5.46 -31.49
N PRO A 238 -21.57 -5.27 -32.62
CA PRO A 238 -22.15 -4.70 -33.84
C PRO A 238 -23.33 -5.50 -34.42
N ARG A 239 -23.43 -6.79 -34.07
CA ARG A 239 -24.50 -7.70 -34.53
C ARG A 239 -25.55 -8.00 -33.45
N GLY A 240 -25.59 -7.21 -32.39
CA GLY A 240 -26.45 -7.45 -31.23
C GLY A 240 -25.79 -8.28 -30.15
N TRP A 241 -26.36 -8.23 -28.95
CA TRP A 241 -25.85 -8.89 -27.75
C TRP A 241 -25.92 -10.43 -27.89
N PRO A 242 -24.96 -11.17 -27.31
CA PRO A 242 -25.01 -12.63 -27.28
C PRO A 242 -26.21 -13.14 -26.45
N GLU A 243 -26.65 -14.37 -26.70
CA GLU A 243 -27.75 -15.02 -25.96
C GLU A 243 -27.41 -15.19 -24.46
N ASP A 244 -26.17 -15.54 -24.14
CA ASP A 244 -25.64 -15.58 -22.77
C ASP A 244 -24.56 -14.49 -22.59
N PRO A 245 -24.95 -13.26 -22.22
CA PRO A 245 -24.03 -12.15 -21.98
C PRO A 245 -23.24 -12.26 -20.67
N GLY A 246 -23.57 -13.22 -19.79
CA GLY A 246 -22.94 -13.37 -18.48
C GLY A 246 -22.86 -12.06 -17.71
N ILE A 247 -21.66 -11.70 -17.24
CA ILE A 247 -21.43 -10.49 -16.43
C ILE A 247 -21.69 -9.17 -17.20
N LEU A 248 -21.72 -9.20 -18.54
CA LEU A 248 -21.88 -7.99 -19.33
C LEU A 248 -23.30 -7.41 -19.26
N VAL A 249 -24.26 -8.15 -18.69
CA VAL A 249 -25.58 -7.59 -18.35
C VAL A 249 -25.51 -6.40 -17.41
N LEU A 250 -24.42 -6.25 -16.65
CA LEU A 250 -24.19 -5.13 -15.74
C LEU A 250 -23.84 -3.82 -16.46
N ARG A 251 -23.51 -3.87 -17.76
CA ARG A 251 -23.21 -2.68 -18.57
C ARG A 251 -24.42 -1.76 -18.72
N ASN A 252 -24.16 -0.45 -18.78
CA ASN A 252 -25.21 0.55 -19.03
C ASN A 252 -25.78 0.47 -20.45
N GLU A 253 -25.00 -0.10 -21.38
CA GLU A 253 -25.35 -0.30 -22.78
C GLU A 253 -26.19 -1.56 -23.02
N PHE A 254 -26.33 -2.43 -22.01
CA PHE A 254 -27.13 -3.64 -22.11
C PHE A 254 -28.62 -3.28 -22.31
N PRO A 255 -29.34 -3.94 -23.25
CA PRO A 255 -30.74 -3.66 -23.58
C PRO A 255 -31.69 -4.14 -22.48
N ALA A 256 -31.70 -3.41 -21.37
CA ALA A 256 -32.63 -3.56 -20.26
C ALA A 256 -33.50 -2.30 -20.17
N PRO A 257 -34.70 -2.28 -20.78
CA PRO A 257 -35.55 -1.10 -20.79
C PRO A 257 -35.94 -0.69 -19.37
N ILE A 258 -35.78 0.59 -19.02
CA ILE A 258 -36.13 1.11 -17.70
C ILE A 258 -37.21 2.18 -17.81
N THR A 259 -38.21 2.08 -16.94
CA THR A 259 -39.30 3.08 -16.87
C THR A 259 -39.04 4.04 -15.70
N ILE A 260 -39.07 5.34 -15.99
CA ILE A 260 -38.89 6.42 -15.01
C ILE A 260 -40.00 7.45 -15.24
N GLY A 261 -40.89 7.58 -14.25
CA GLY A 261 -42.12 8.35 -14.42
C GLY A 261 -42.96 7.75 -15.55
N ALA A 262 -43.27 8.57 -16.56
CA ALA A 262 -44.07 8.15 -17.73
C ALA A 262 -43.22 7.73 -18.94
N LEU A 263 -41.88 7.79 -18.86
CA LEU A 263 -40.98 7.51 -19.97
C LEU A 263 -40.28 6.16 -19.79
N THR A 264 -40.19 5.39 -20.87
CA THR A 264 -39.41 4.14 -20.93
C THR A 264 -38.18 4.37 -21.80
N TYR A 265 -37.00 4.11 -21.25
CA TYR A 265 -35.72 4.27 -21.90
C TYR A 265 -35.18 2.90 -22.34
N PRO A 266 -34.65 2.74 -23.57
CA PRO A 266 -34.16 1.46 -24.04
C PRO A 266 -33.01 0.88 -23.21
N THR A 267 -32.13 1.75 -22.69
CA THR A 267 -31.01 1.39 -21.81
C THR A 267 -30.74 2.50 -20.79
N VAL A 268 -29.94 2.18 -19.76
CA VAL A 268 -29.43 3.18 -18.81
C VAL A 268 -28.65 4.29 -19.54
N SER A 269 -27.84 3.94 -20.55
CA SER A 269 -27.11 4.96 -21.33
C SER A 269 -28.04 5.93 -22.06
N HIS A 270 -29.17 5.47 -22.61
CA HIS A 270 -30.17 6.37 -23.23
C HIS A 270 -30.77 7.32 -22.19
N ALA A 271 -31.16 6.80 -21.02
CA ALA A 271 -31.70 7.61 -19.93
C ALA A 271 -30.69 8.64 -19.43
N TYR A 272 -29.45 8.23 -19.19
CA TYR A 272 -28.38 9.09 -18.70
C TYR A 272 -28.13 10.26 -19.66
N TRP A 273 -27.99 9.96 -20.95
CA TRP A 273 -27.71 11.01 -21.95
C TRP A 273 -28.91 11.91 -22.19
N ALA A 274 -30.14 11.40 -22.23
CA ALA A 274 -31.33 12.25 -22.32
C ALA A 274 -31.42 13.19 -21.10
N LEU A 275 -31.21 12.68 -19.89
CA LEU A 275 -31.18 13.49 -18.66
C LEU A 275 -29.98 14.45 -18.60
N ALA A 276 -28.94 14.26 -19.41
CA ALA A 276 -27.79 15.16 -19.46
C ALA A 276 -28.07 16.44 -20.25
N VAL A 277 -28.88 16.38 -21.31
CA VAL A 277 -29.04 17.50 -22.27
C VAL A 277 -30.14 18.47 -21.87
N ALA A 278 -29.88 19.78 -21.96
CA ALA A 278 -30.85 20.80 -21.57
C ALA A 278 -32.06 20.92 -22.53
N ASP A 279 -31.86 20.67 -23.82
CA ASP A 279 -32.89 20.82 -24.87
C ASP A 279 -33.82 19.59 -24.95
N GLU A 280 -35.13 19.80 -24.92
CA GLU A 280 -36.17 18.77 -24.99
C GLU A 280 -36.24 18.08 -26.37
N HIS A 281 -35.96 18.79 -27.47
CA HIS A 281 -35.95 18.17 -28.80
C HIS A 281 -34.80 17.16 -28.90
N ARG A 282 -33.63 17.54 -28.39
CA ARG A 282 -32.47 16.65 -28.29
C ARG A 282 -32.71 15.45 -27.38
N GLN A 283 -33.45 15.62 -26.29
CA GLN A 283 -33.85 14.50 -25.42
C GLN A 283 -34.67 13.46 -26.20
N ALA A 284 -35.66 13.90 -26.98
CA ALA A 284 -36.47 13.02 -27.79
C ALA A 284 -35.66 12.32 -28.90
N ASP A 285 -34.70 13.01 -29.51
CA ASP A 285 -33.80 12.43 -30.50
C ASP A 285 -32.86 11.38 -29.88
N ILE A 286 -32.33 11.63 -28.68
CA ILE A 286 -31.52 10.68 -27.92
C ILE A 286 -32.33 9.44 -27.58
N LEU A 287 -33.59 9.60 -27.14
CA LEU A 287 -34.47 8.48 -26.81
C LEU A 287 -34.78 7.61 -28.04
N ARG A 288 -34.88 8.22 -29.22
CA ARG A 288 -35.13 7.55 -30.50
C ARG A 288 -33.87 6.98 -31.17
N ALA A 289 -32.69 7.17 -30.57
CA ALA A 289 -31.45 6.67 -31.16
C ALA A 289 -31.41 5.14 -31.17
N ASP A 290 -30.93 4.55 -32.27
CA ASP A 290 -30.90 3.09 -32.44
C ASP A 290 -29.90 2.39 -31.51
N THR A 291 -28.90 3.12 -31.01
CA THR A 291 -27.83 2.55 -30.18
C THR A 291 -27.41 3.47 -29.04
N PRO A 292 -26.92 2.93 -27.91
CA PRO A 292 -26.34 3.71 -26.82
C PRO A 292 -25.20 4.65 -27.26
N TYR A 293 -24.41 4.21 -28.25
CA TYR A 293 -23.34 5.01 -28.83
C TYR A 293 -23.88 6.23 -29.59
N ALA A 294 -24.93 6.05 -30.40
CA ALA A 294 -25.59 7.15 -31.09
C ALA A 294 -26.23 8.13 -30.10
N ALA A 295 -26.89 7.64 -29.05
CA ALA A 295 -27.40 8.46 -27.95
C ALA A 295 -26.30 9.31 -27.29
N GLN A 296 -25.14 8.72 -26.99
CA GLN A 296 -23.99 9.45 -26.48
C GLN A 296 -23.51 10.54 -27.45
N LYS A 297 -23.34 10.21 -28.73
CA LYS A 297 -22.87 11.18 -29.74
C LYS A 297 -23.81 12.35 -29.94
N LEU A 298 -25.12 12.12 -29.84
CA LEU A 298 -26.10 13.21 -29.86
C LEU A 298 -25.95 14.12 -28.63
N ALA A 299 -25.73 13.56 -27.45
CA ALA A 299 -25.51 14.34 -26.23
C ALA A 299 -24.18 15.11 -26.22
N GLU A 300 -23.09 14.53 -26.71
CA GLU A 300 -21.78 15.19 -26.86
C GLU A 300 -21.86 16.43 -27.76
N ASN A 301 -22.72 16.39 -28.77
CA ASN A 301 -22.96 17.50 -29.70
C ASN A 301 -24.06 18.47 -29.23
N SER A 302 -24.47 18.38 -27.96
CA SER A 302 -25.54 19.19 -27.39
C SER A 302 -25.11 19.91 -26.12
N THR A 303 -25.87 20.94 -25.73
CA THR A 303 -25.64 21.66 -24.48
C THR A 303 -26.12 20.84 -23.28
N LEU A 304 -25.19 20.47 -22.39
CA LEU A 304 -25.52 19.79 -21.14
C LEU A 304 -26.17 20.73 -20.13
N ARG A 305 -26.99 20.18 -19.22
CA ARG A 305 -27.60 20.91 -18.11
C ARG A 305 -26.55 21.54 -17.20
N ASN A 306 -26.83 22.74 -16.70
CA ASN A 306 -26.00 23.41 -15.70
C ASN A 306 -25.89 22.53 -14.44
N GLY A 307 -24.68 22.36 -13.92
CA GLY A 307 -24.42 21.52 -12.74
C GLY A 307 -24.39 20.00 -13.01
N TRP A 308 -24.39 19.57 -14.28
CA TRP A 308 -24.34 18.15 -14.64
C TRP A 308 -23.18 17.38 -13.99
N PRO A 309 -21.93 17.89 -13.94
CA PRO A 309 -20.83 17.17 -13.31
C PRO A 309 -21.05 16.82 -11.83
N GLN A 310 -21.84 17.63 -11.11
CA GLN A 310 -22.20 17.44 -9.71
C GLN A 310 -23.36 16.45 -9.55
N ALA A 311 -24.34 16.48 -10.46
CA ALA A 311 -25.53 15.64 -10.39
C ALA A 311 -25.33 14.22 -10.98
N ARG A 312 -24.38 14.05 -11.91
CA ARG A 312 -24.27 12.84 -12.74
C ARG A 312 -24.14 11.53 -11.97
N THR A 313 -23.49 11.51 -10.81
CA THR A 313 -23.34 10.29 -10.00
C THR A 313 -24.65 9.90 -9.33
N ALA A 314 -25.36 10.86 -8.73
CA ALA A 314 -26.67 10.62 -8.12
C ALA A 314 -27.69 10.12 -9.18
N ILE A 315 -27.73 10.80 -10.32
CA ILE A 315 -28.59 10.38 -11.45
C ILE A 315 -28.24 8.97 -11.90
N MET A 316 -26.96 8.67 -12.12
CA MET A 316 -26.55 7.32 -12.50
C MET A 316 -26.95 6.27 -11.46
N THR A 317 -26.79 6.55 -10.17
CA THR A 317 -27.25 5.66 -9.09
C THR A 317 -28.75 5.39 -9.20
N ASP A 318 -29.58 6.41 -9.41
CA ASP A 318 -31.03 6.25 -9.54
C ASP A 318 -31.42 5.44 -10.78
N LEU A 319 -30.72 5.63 -11.90
CA LEU A 319 -30.90 4.82 -13.11
C LEU A 319 -30.53 3.35 -12.88
N LEU A 320 -29.45 3.08 -12.16
CA LEU A 320 -29.06 1.71 -11.81
C LEU A 320 -30.07 1.08 -10.85
N ARG A 321 -30.57 1.81 -9.85
CA ARG A 321 -31.67 1.34 -8.98
C ARG A 321 -32.87 0.95 -9.81
N ALA A 322 -33.30 1.80 -10.74
CA ALA A 322 -34.41 1.50 -11.64
C ALA A 322 -34.15 0.21 -12.44
N LYS A 323 -32.95 0.06 -13.03
CA LYS A 323 -32.56 -1.13 -13.78
C LYS A 323 -32.66 -2.40 -12.93
N PHE A 324 -31.96 -2.46 -11.81
CA PHE A 324 -31.87 -3.69 -11.03
C PHE A 324 -33.14 -4.00 -10.23
N ASN A 325 -33.97 -2.99 -9.91
CA ASN A 325 -35.29 -3.24 -9.32
C ASN A 325 -36.32 -3.73 -10.33
N GLN A 326 -36.23 -3.29 -11.59
CA GLN A 326 -37.18 -3.69 -12.65
C GLN A 326 -36.78 -5.00 -13.35
N HIS A 327 -35.50 -5.41 -13.25
CA HIS A 327 -34.95 -6.62 -13.88
C HIS A 327 -34.26 -7.51 -12.84
N THR A 328 -35.03 -8.40 -12.22
CA THR A 328 -34.58 -9.23 -11.09
C THR A 328 -33.50 -10.23 -11.48
N ASP A 329 -33.53 -10.74 -12.70
CA ASP A 329 -32.48 -11.59 -13.28
C ASP A 329 -31.12 -10.88 -13.36
N LEU A 330 -31.12 -9.59 -13.72
CA LEU A 330 -29.89 -8.78 -13.73
C LEU A 330 -29.41 -8.45 -12.31
N ALA A 331 -30.33 -8.29 -11.36
CA ALA A 331 -30.00 -8.12 -9.95
C ALA A 331 -29.36 -9.39 -9.35
N GLU A 332 -29.79 -10.57 -9.80
CA GLU A 332 -29.14 -11.84 -9.46
C GLU A 332 -27.71 -11.90 -10.02
N ALA A 333 -27.50 -11.51 -11.28
CA ALA A 333 -26.17 -11.40 -11.85
C ALA A 333 -25.26 -10.45 -11.05
N LEU A 334 -25.78 -9.29 -10.62
CA LEU A 334 -25.03 -8.35 -9.78
C LEU A 334 -24.70 -8.94 -8.40
N THR A 335 -25.67 -9.55 -7.73
CA THR A 335 -25.47 -10.12 -6.39
C THR A 335 -24.61 -11.39 -6.41
N SER A 336 -24.53 -12.11 -7.53
CA SER A 336 -23.62 -13.25 -7.71
C SER A 336 -22.14 -12.88 -7.61
N THR A 337 -21.82 -11.59 -7.79
CA THR A 337 -20.45 -11.05 -7.62
C THR A 337 -20.02 -10.96 -6.15
N ARG A 338 -20.89 -11.28 -5.19
CA ARG A 338 -20.60 -11.35 -3.74
C ARG A 338 -19.92 -10.09 -3.21
N THR A 339 -18.70 -10.17 -2.70
CA THR A 339 -17.94 -9.02 -2.18
C THR A 339 -16.84 -8.57 -3.14
N SER A 340 -16.72 -9.23 -4.30
CA SER A 340 -15.70 -8.95 -5.30
C SER A 340 -15.74 -7.49 -5.76
N ARG A 341 -14.57 -6.89 -5.90
CA ARG A 341 -14.43 -5.55 -6.48
C ARG A 341 -14.82 -5.59 -7.96
N LEU A 342 -15.65 -4.66 -8.39
CA LEU A 342 -16.10 -4.53 -9.77
C LEU A 342 -15.24 -3.50 -10.50
N ILE A 343 -14.51 -3.93 -11.53
CA ILE A 343 -13.72 -3.04 -12.38
C ILE A 343 -14.46 -2.83 -13.69
N TYR A 344 -14.97 -1.62 -13.90
CA TYR A 344 -15.69 -1.24 -15.10
C TYR A 344 -14.73 -0.57 -16.07
N THR A 345 -14.46 -1.18 -17.22
CA THR A 345 -13.57 -0.56 -18.21
C THR A 345 -14.33 0.38 -19.14
N GLU A 346 -13.73 1.52 -19.44
CA GLU A 346 -14.30 2.54 -20.31
C GLU A 346 -13.16 3.33 -20.95
N MET A 347 -13.09 3.33 -22.29
CA MET A 347 -12.06 4.08 -23.04
C MET A 347 -12.37 5.57 -23.11
N GLY A 348 -13.66 5.95 -23.04
CA GLY A 348 -14.10 7.35 -23.22
C GLY A 348 -14.16 8.19 -21.95
N SER A 349 -13.99 7.60 -20.76
CA SER A 349 -14.11 8.34 -19.50
C SER A 349 -13.24 7.78 -18.38
N THR A 350 -12.21 8.54 -17.99
CA THR A 350 -11.43 8.30 -16.75
C THR A 350 -12.24 8.58 -15.48
N PHE A 351 -13.45 9.13 -15.60
CA PHE A 351 -14.35 9.31 -14.47
C PHE A 351 -15.19 8.04 -14.22
N TRP A 352 -15.87 7.52 -15.24
CA TRP A 352 -16.79 6.39 -15.09
C TRP A 352 -16.07 5.05 -14.99
N GLY A 353 -15.08 4.80 -15.84
CA GLY A 353 -14.34 3.54 -15.85
C GLY A 353 -12.88 3.67 -15.42
N GLN A 354 -12.18 2.53 -15.55
CA GLN A 354 -10.75 2.40 -15.38
C GLN A 354 -10.12 1.80 -16.64
N HIS A 355 -8.93 2.29 -17.01
CA HIS A 355 -8.09 1.73 -18.07
C HIS A 355 -6.67 1.54 -17.53
N GLY A 356 -6.21 0.29 -17.45
CA GLY A 356 -4.93 -0.02 -16.80
C GLY A 356 -4.91 0.42 -15.33
N GLN A 357 -3.94 1.27 -14.97
CA GLN A 357 -3.79 1.83 -13.61
C GLN A 357 -4.49 3.19 -13.42
N GLU A 358 -5.19 3.69 -14.44
CA GLU A 358 -5.76 5.04 -14.47
C GLU A 358 -7.30 5.01 -14.52
N GLY A 359 -7.94 6.02 -13.91
CA GLY A 359 -9.39 6.17 -13.90
C GLY A 359 -10.03 5.93 -12.53
N ARG A 360 -11.15 6.58 -12.27
CA ARG A 360 -11.80 6.61 -10.94
C ARG A 360 -12.72 5.42 -10.69
N ASN A 361 -13.10 4.67 -11.74
CA ASN A 361 -13.99 3.52 -11.66
C ASN A 361 -15.29 3.82 -10.89
N TRP A 362 -15.89 5.00 -11.10
CA TRP A 362 -17.15 5.34 -10.41
C TRP A 362 -18.24 4.33 -10.71
N MET A 363 -18.25 3.73 -11.90
CA MET A 363 -19.28 2.77 -12.26
C MET A 363 -19.20 1.48 -11.46
N GLY A 364 -18.01 0.91 -11.30
CA GLY A 364 -17.81 -0.26 -10.43
C GLY A 364 -18.26 0.01 -9.00
N ARG A 365 -17.89 1.17 -8.44
CA ARG A 365 -18.29 1.57 -7.07
C ARG A 365 -19.80 1.74 -6.92
N LEU A 366 -20.48 2.32 -7.91
CA LEU A 366 -21.94 2.46 -7.87
C LEU A 366 -22.61 1.09 -7.99
N LEU A 367 -22.12 0.17 -8.83
CA LEU A 367 -22.64 -1.19 -8.89
C LEU A 367 -22.46 -1.94 -7.56
N GLU A 368 -21.31 -1.77 -6.89
CA GLU A 368 -21.07 -2.30 -5.53
C GLU A 368 -22.05 -1.71 -4.51
N LEU A 369 -22.35 -0.41 -4.58
CA LEU A 369 -23.37 0.23 -3.74
C LEU A 369 -24.75 -0.38 -4.01
N ILE A 370 -25.18 -0.49 -5.28
CA ILE A 370 -26.48 -1.08 -5.62
C ILE A 370 -26.56 -2.54 -5.17
N ARG A 371 -25.48 -3.31 -5.32
CA ARG A 371 -25.39 -4.69 -4.79
C ARG A 371 -25.66 -4.74 -3.28
N SER A 372 -25.07 -3.81 -2.53
CA SER A 372 -25.31 -3.69 -1.09
C SER A 372 -26.75 -3.25 -0.76
N GLU A 373 -27.32 -2.32 -1.51
CA GLU A 373 -28.73 -1.91 -1.36
C GLU A 373 -29.69 -3.10 -1.60
N LEU A 374 -29.43 -3.92 -2.63
CA LEU A 374 -30.19 -5.14 -2.89
C LEU A 374 -30.07 -6.16 -1.74
N ALA A 375 -28.91 -6.25 -1.10
CA ALA A 375 -28.72 -7.10 0.08
C ALA A 375 -29.55 -6.60 1.28
N VAL A 376 -29.62 -5.28 1.52
CA VAL A 376 -30.47 -4.69 2.54
C VAL A 376 -31.95 -5.02 2.29
N SER A 377 -32.42 -4.90 1.06
CA SER A 377 -33.79 -5.28 0.69
C SER A 377 -34.07 -6.77 0.97
N LYS A 378 -33.11 -7.66 0.71
CA LYS A 378 -33.23 -9.11 1.04
C LYS A 378 -33.27 -9.38 2.54
N LEU A 379 -32.62 -8.54 3.35
CA LEU A 379 -32.61 -8.66 4.82
C LEU A 379 -33.87 -8.07 5.49
N ASN A 380 -34.81 -7.50 4.72
CA ASN A 380 -36.01 -6.84 5.24
C ASN A 380 -35.72 -5.75 6.29
N LEU A 381 -34.56 -5.09 6.18
CA LEU A 381 -34.21 -3.97 7.05
C LEU A 381 -34.89 -2.71 6.53
N GLN A 382 -35.59 -1.98 7.40
CA GLN A 382 -36.09 -0.64 7.10
C GLN A 382 -34.97 0.37 7.37
N LEU A 383 -34.65 1.21 6.38
CA LEU A 383 -33.67 2.29 6.47
C LEU A 383 -34.31 3.62 6.87
#